data_AF-A0A1Z4M1I6-F1
#
_entry.id   AF-A0A1Z4M1I6-F1
#
_cell.length_a   1.000
_cell.length_b   1.000
_cell.length_c   1.000
_cell.angle_alpha   90.00
_cell.angle_beta   90.00
_cell.angle_gamma   90.00
#
_symmetry.space_group_name_H-M   'P 1'
#
loop_
_entity.id
_entity.type
_entity.pdbx_description
1 polymer ?
#
loop_
_entity_poly.entity_id
_entity_poly.type
_entity_poly.pdbx_seq_one_letter_code
_entity_poly.pdbx_strand_id
1 'polypeptide(L)'
;MYTEFLLLSQIISNDSFLTNQSKYSQSETVVNLYSRQKSQKKQGNFRDMLEALGERETGLSSVDSRQYNFVNPQLYFLGKYQFAEILLIRLGYYKAQVYFGNGANKNYWRGTWTGKSGINSKAEFLNSPEVQEQAIREAFGVYWQDINYLMNKRGKSIESYLSQVKTFNESGKRRTIKITLSGIIAAAHLKGPDKIVDLLVSGKVSQDPFGTSILEYFEEFGSYQTTPNDFL
;
A
#
# COMPACT_ATOMS: atom_id res chain seq x y z
N MET A 1 15.34 15.08 2.44
CA MET A 1 14.82 15.46 1.12
C MET A 1 14.14 14.22 0.58
N TYR A 2 12.82 14.13 0.70
CA TYR A 2 12.08 12.91 0.34
C TYR A 2 11.60 13.05 -1.10
N THR A 3 12.35 12.43 -2.02
CA THR A 3 11.94 12.29 -3.43
C THR A 3 10.83 11.24 -3.52
N GLU A 4 9.95 11.35 -4.51
CA GLU A 4 8.73 10.54 -4.56
C GLU A 4 9.02 9.06 -4.84
N PHE A 5 8.59 8.17 -3.94
CA PHE A 5 8.75 6.72 -4.07
C PHE A 5 7.42 5.98 -3.86
N LEU A 6 7.42 4.70 -4.22
CA LEU A 6 6.33 3.99 -4.89
C LEU A 6 6.43 2.47 -4.58
N LEU A 7 5.41 1.62 -4.83
CA LEU A 7 4.66 1.47 -6.10
C LEU A 7 3.60 0.35 -5.99
N LEU A 8 2.49 0.29 -6.78
CA LEU A 8 1.53 -0.85 -6.68
C LEU A 8 0.57 -1.23 -7.84
N SER A 9 0.57 -2.54 -8.15
CA SER A 9 -0.39 -3.45 -8.84
C SER A 9 -1.28 -3.05 -10.04
N GLN A 10 -1.12 -3.83 -11.13
CA GLN A 10 -2.23 -4.52 -11.83
C GLN A 10 -1.75 -5.61 -12.81
N ILE A 11 -2.02 -6.89 -12.49
CA ILE A 11 -1.98 -8.07 -13.38
C ILE A 11 -2.95 -9.13 -12.81
N ILE A 12 -3.72 -9.94 -13.54
CA ILE A 12 -4.45 -9.82 -14.82
C ILE A 12 -5.73 -10.66 -14.61
N SER A 13 -6.88 -10.24 -15.14
CA SER A 13 -8.00 -11.16 -15.47
C SER A 13 -8.82 -10.58 -16.63
N ASN A 14 -8.26 -10.70 -17.84
CA ASN A 14 -9.05 -10.68 -19.07
C ASN A 14 -9.61 -12.10 -19.24
N ASP A 15 -10.86 -12.32 -18.82
CA ASP A 15 -11.65 -13.44 -19.34
C ASP A 15 -12.66 -12.92 -20.36
N SER A 16 -12.66 -13.56 -21.52
CA SER A 16 -13.33 -13.09 -22.72
C SER A 16 -14.81 -13.46 -22.74
N PHE A 17 -15.70 -12.49 -22.49
CA PHE A 17 -17.10 -12.56 -22.94
C PHE A 17 -17.60 -11.21 -23.46
N LEU A 18 -17.32 -10.95 -24.74
CA LEU A 18 -18.05 -9.96 -25.54
C LEU A 18 -18.97 -10.69 -26.53
N THR A 19 -20.25 -10.77 -26.22
CA THR A 19 -21.34 -10.67 -27.21
C THR A 19 -22.62 -10.19 -26.53
N ASN A 20 -23.48 -9.51 -27.29
CA ASN A 20 -24.83 -9.06 -26.94
C ASN A 20 -24.97 -7.97 -25.86
N GLN A 21 -24.86 -6.71 -26.31
CA GLN A 21 -25.74 -5.66 -25.79
C GLN A 21 -27.21 -6.05 -26.05
N SER A 22 -28.01 -6.26 -25.01
CA SER A 22 -29.42 -5.87 -25.08
C SER A 22 -30.02 -5.55 -23.69
N LYS A 23 -30.64 -4.37 -23.62
CA LYS A 23 -31.75 -3.95 -22.75
C LYS A 23 -31.92 -4.69 -21.40
N TYR A 24 -31.35 -4.17 -20.31
CA TYR A 24 -32.00 -4.19 -19.00
C TYR A 24 -31.75 -2.88 -18.24
N SER A 25 -32.83 -2.24 -17.80
CA SER A 25 -32.75 -1.12 -16.85
C SER A 25 -32.32 -1.68 -15.49
N GLN A 26 -31.21 -1.19 -14.93
CA GLN A 26 -30.79 -1.59 -13.60
C GLN A 26 -31.72 -0.93 -12.57
N SER A 27 -32.55 -1.73 -11.90
CA SER A 27 -33.43 -1.23 -10.86
C SER A 27 -32.64 -0.80 -9.62
N GLU A 28 -33.13 0.24 -8.94
CA GLU A 28 -32.53 0.78 -7.72
C GLU A 28 -32.36 -0.28 -6.62
N THR A 29 -33.16 -1.36 -6.66
CA THR A 29 -33.04 -2.52 -5.78
C THR A 29 -31.72 -3.26 -5.93
N VAL A 30 -31.20 -3.42 -7.16
CA VAL A 30 -29.92 -4.11 -7.41
C VAL A 30 -28.75 -3.26 -6.94
N VAL A 31 -28.80 -1.95 -7.21
CA VAL A 31 -27.82 -0.97 -6.70
C VAL A 31 -27.81 -0.96 -5.16
N ASN A 32 -28.99 -1.00 -4.54
CA ASN A 32 -29.12 -1.08 -3.08
C ASN A 32 -28.65 -2.42 -2.47
N LEU A 33 -28.74 -3.54 -3.21
CA LEU A 33 -28.18 -4.82 -2.77
C LEU A 33 -26.65 -4.82 -2.84
N TYR A 34 -26.08 -4.27 -3.92
CA TYR A 34 -24.64 -4.08 -4.07
C TYR A 34 -24.06 -3.14 -2.99
N SER A 35 -24.74 -2.03 -2.69
CA SER A 35 -24.30 -1.10 -1.64
C SER A 35 -24.51 -1.66 -0.23
N ARG A 36 -25.58 -2.42 0.03
CA ARG A 36 -25.79 -3.14 1.31
C ARG A 36 -24.75 -4.23 1.56
N GLN A 37 -24.30 -4.96 0.52
CA GLN A 37 -23.19 -5.91 0.67
C GLN A 37 -21.86 -5.21 0.98
N LYS A 38 -21.62 -4.00 0.45
CA LYS A 38 -20.48 -3.16 0.85
C LYS A 38 -20.60 -2.66 2.30
N SER A 39 -21.82 -2.50 2.84
CA SER A 39 -22.10 -1.94 4.16
C SER A 39 -22.28 -2.97 5.30
N GLN A 40 -21.49 -4.04 5.33
CA GLN A 40 -21.32 -4.87 6.55
C GLN A 40 -20.03 -5.71 6.59
N LYS A 41 -18.91 -5.22 6.02
CA LYS A 41 -17.60 -5.84 6.23
C LYS A 41 -17.27 -5.78 7.73
N LYS A 42 -17.32 -6.94 8.41
CA LYS A 42 -16.84 -7.10 9.79
C LYS A 42 -15.43 -6.52 9.85
N GLN A 43 -15.17 -5.61 10.80
CA GLN A 43 -13.86 -4.96 10.88
C GLN A 43 -12.79 -6.03 11.03
N GLY A 44 -11.94 -6.16 10.02
CA GLY A 44 -10.81 -7.08 10.08
C GLY A 44 -9.76 -6.58 11.07
N ASN A 45 -8.97 -7.49 11.61
CA ASN A 45 -7.81 -7.15 12.43
C ASN A 45 -6.59 -6.84 11.53
N PHE A 46 -5.43 -6.54 12.13
CA PHE A 46 -4.22 -6.19 11.38
C PHE A 46 -3.69 -7.32 10.48
N ARG A 47 -3.90 -8.59 10.82
CA ARG A 47 -3.58 -9.72 9.93
C ARG A 47 -4.46 -9.69 8.68
N ASP A 48 -5.76 -9.46 8.84
CA ASP A 48 -6.70 -9.37 7.72
C ASP A 48 -6.37 -8.17 6.81
N MET A 49 -5.76 -7.10 7.37
CA MET A 49 -5.21 -5.97 6.61
C MET A 49 -4.00 -6.39 5.77
N LEU A 50 -3.05 -7.14 6.35
CA LEU A 50 -1.86 -7.65 5.66
C LEU A 50 -2.20 -8.68 4.57
N GLU A 51 -3.18 -9.55 4.82
CA GLU A 51 -3.70 -10.49 3.81
C GLU A 51 -4.35 -9.74 2.63
N ALA A 52 -5.22 -8.76 2.91
CA ALA A 52 -5.84 -7.92 1.88
C ALA A 52 -4.83 -7.02 1.15
N LEU A 53 -3.76 -6.57 1.84
CA LEU A 53 -2.68 -5.83 1.20
C LEU A 53 -1.97 -6.74 0.20
N GLY A 54 -1.49 -7.91 0.61
CA GLY A 54 -0.85 -8.87 -0.30
C GLY A 54 -1.69 -9.23 -1.53
N GLU A 55 -3.02 -9.35 -1.37
CA GLU A 55 -3.95 -9.51 -2.49
C GLU A 55 -3.96 -8.30 -3.41
N ARG A 56 -4.14 -7.10 -2.84
CA ARG A 56 -4.09 -5.84 -3.57
C ARG A 56 -2.75 -5.64 -4.28
N GLU A 57 -1.67 -6.22 -3.77
CA GLU A 57 -0.31 -6.00 -4.27
C GLU A 57 0.12 -6.89 -5.42
N THR A 58 -0.29 -8.16 -5.35
CA THR A 58 0.15 -9.19 -6.28
C THR A 58 -0.93 -9.55 -7.31
N GLY A 59 -2.20 -9.25 -7.02
CA GLY A 59 -3.36 -9.77 -7.76
C GLY A 59 -3.66 -11.25 -7.47
N LEU A 60 -2.88 -11.90 -6.60
CA LEU A 60 -3.07 -13.29 -6.17
C LEU A 60 -3.85 -13.33 -4.86
N SER A 61 -4.70 -14.34 -4.66
CA SER A 61 -5.44 -14.50 -3.39
C SER A 61 -4.52 -14.71 -2.18
N SER A 62 -4.96 -14.29 -1.00
CA SER A 62 -4.29 -14.41 0.31
C SER A 62 -3.94 -15.84 0.72
N VAL A 63 -4.63 -16.84 0.16
CA VAL A 63 -4.31 -18.27 0.34
C VAL A 63 -3.26 -18.80 -0.65
N ASP A 64 -2.85 -18.00 -1.63
CA ASP A 64 -1.86 -18.36 -2.64
C ASP A 64 -0.44 -17.99 -2.18
N SER A 65 0.33 -19.00 -1.77
CA SER A 65 1.71 -18.80 -1.30
C SER A 65 2.65 -18.18 -2.35
N ARG A 66 2.28 -18.19 -3.64
CA ARG A 66 3.05 -17.54 -4.71
C ARG A 66 3.16 -16.02 -4.53
N GLN A 67 2.33 -15.41 -3.67
CA GLN A 67 2.48 -14.02 -3.24
C GLN A 67 3.93 -13.70 -2.79
N TYR A 68 4.54 -14.53 -1.94
CA TYR A 68 5.88 -14.27 -1.40
C TYR A 68 7.00 -14.40 -2.44
N ASN A 69 6.79 -15.21 -3.48
CA ASN A 69 7.74 -15.38 -4.58
C ASN A 69 7.48 -14.42 -5.76
N PHE A 70 6.39 -13.66 -5.75
CA PHE A 70 6.00 -12.81 -6.87
C PHE A 70 7.04 -11.69 -7.10
N VAL A 71 7.41 -11.47 -8.36
CA VAL A 71 8.31 -10.38 -8.76
C VAL A 71 7.61 -9.55 -9.82
N ASN A 72 7.44 -8.26 -9.56
CA ASN A 72 6.79 -7.36 -10.50
C ASN A 72 7.52 -7.37 -11.86
N PRO A 73 6.90 -7.77 -12.98
CA PRO A 73 7.62 -7.94 -14.24
C PRO A 73 8.06 -6.61 -14.88
N GLN A 74 7.41 -5.50 -14.51
CA GLN A 74 7.73 -4.19 -15.07
C GLN A 74 8.88 -3.52 -14.32
N LEU A 75 8.88 -3.53 -12.99
CA LEU A 75 9.78 -2.72 -12.16
C LEU A 75 10.51 -3.50 -11.04
N TYR A 76 10.33 -4.82 -11.00
CA TYR A 76 11.08 -5.78 -10.19
C TYR A 76 10.99 -5.64 -8.66
N PHE A 77 9.90 -5.07 -8.15
CA PHE A 77 9.52 -5.18 -6.74
C PHE A 77 9.35 -6.64 -6.31
N LEU A 78 9.63 -6.94 -5.03
CA LEU A 78 9.73 -8.32 -4.53
C LEU A 78 8.62 -8.68 -3.55
N GLY A 79 8.10 -9.88 -3.72
CA GLY A 79 7.28 -10.59 -2.74
C GLY A 79 5.91 -9.97 -2.50
N LYS A 80 5.27 -10.44 -1.42
CA LYS A 80 3.86 -10.21 -1.11
C LYS A 80 3.52 -8.73 -0.98
N TYR A 81 4.44 -7.93 -0.45
CA TYR A 81 4.29 -6.49 -0.19
C TYR A 81 5.15 -5.61 -1.10
N GLN A 82 5.48 -6.13 -2.30
CA GLN A 82 6.17 -5.41 -3.38
C GLN A 82 7.32 -4.52 -2.89
N PHE A 83 8.28 -5.13 -2.17
CA PHE A 83 9.41 -4.42 -1.58
C PHE A 83 10.30 -3.78 -2.64
N ALA A 84 10.63 -2.50 -2.43
CA ALA A 84 11.57 -1.70 -3.21
C ALA A 84 13.01 -1.85 -2.69
N GLU A 85 14.02 -1.61 -3.54
CA GLU A 85 15.42 -1.51 -3.11
C GLU A 85 15.57 -0.42 -2.03
N ILE A 86 14.98 0.76 -2.21
CA ILE A 86 15.04 1.86 -1.23
C ILE A 86 14.41 1.49 0.12
N LEU A 87 13.34 0.70 0.12
CA LEU A 87 12.71 0.24 1.36
C LEU A 87 13.61 -0.77 2.08
N LEU A 88 14.13 -1.78 1.39
CA LEU A 88 15.04 -2.76 1.99
C LEU A 88 16.41 -2.17 2.38
N ILE A 89 16.86 -1.10 1.71
CA ILE A 89 18.00 -0.28 2.17
C ILE A 89 17.66 0.40 3.50
N ARG A 90 16.50 1.05 3.58
CA ARG A 90 16.07 1.77 4.78
C ARG A 90 15.86 0.85 6.00
N LEU A 91 15.36 -0.36 5.76
CA LEU A 91 15.20 -1.40 6.79
C LEU A 91 16.50 -2.14 7.13
N GLY A 92 17.59 -1.90 6.39
CA GLY A 92 18.89 -2.49 6.63
C GLY A 92 19.07 -3.92 6.13
N TYR A 93 18.16 -4.45 5.30
CA TYR A 93 18.33 -5.73 4.59
C TYR A 93 19.25 -5.62 3.37
N TYR A 94 19.38 -4.41 2.81
CA TYR A 94 20.05 -4.17 1.53
C TYR A 94 20.97 -2.95 1.55
N LYS A 95 21.91 -2.88 0.61
CA LYS A 95 22.83 -1.75 0.40
C LYS A 95 23.05 -1.53 -1.09
N ALA A 96 22.62 -0.40 -1.63
CA ALA A 96 22.96 0.05 -2.97
C ALA A 96 23.11 1.58 -3.02
N GLN A 97 23.95 2.08 -3.93
CA GLN A 97 24.10 3.52 -4.21
C GLN A 97 23.24 3.98 -5.38
N VAL A 98 22.93 3.07 -6.30
CA VAL A 98 22.04 3.26 -7.44
C VAL A 98 20.88 2.28 -7.27
N TYR A 99 19.66 2.81 -7.27
CA TYR A 99 18.42 2.05 -7.05
C TYR A 99 17.25 2.74 -7.76
N PHE A 100 16.06 2.13 -7.77
CA PHE A 100 14.88 2.71 -8.43
C PHE A 100 14.63 4.17 -7.99
N GLY A 101 14.58 5.09 -8.96
CA GLY A 101 14.43 6.55 -8.81
C GLY A 101 15.60 7.27 -8.12
N ASN A 102 16.73 6.59 -7.90
CA ASN A 102 18.04 7.19 -7.65
C ASN A 102 19.07 6.58 -8.62
N GLY A 103 19.07 7.09 -9.85
CA GLY A 103 19.97 6.64 -10.93
C GLY A 103 19.54 5.37 -11.69
N ALA A 104 18.55 4.60 -11.20
CA ALA A 104 17.94 3.51 -11.95
C ALA A 104 16.42 3.72 -12.17
N ASN A 105 15.89 3.13 -13.24
CA ASN A 105 14.46 3.17 -13.58
C ASN A 105 13.68 1.91 -13.14
N LYS A 106 14.35 0.93 -12.51
CA LYS A 106 13.79 -0.31 -11.95
C LYS A 106 14.58 -0.75 -10.72
N ASN A 107 14.01 -1.67 -9.92
CA ASN A 107 14.72 -2.31 -8.82
C ASN A 107 15.65 -3.40 -9.37
N TYR A 108 16.94 -3.10 -9.59
CA TYR A 108 17.82 -4.03 -10.31
C TYR A 108 18.40 -5.14 -9.44
N TRP A 109 18.41 -4.97 -8.12
CA TRP A 109 18.96 -5.90 -7.13
C TRP A 109 20.44 -6.22 -7.38
N ARG A 110 21.22 -5.18 -7.72
CA ARG A 110 22.67 -5.25 -8.04
C ARG A 110 23.62 -4.80 -6.91
N GLY A 111 23.08 -4.26 -5.82
CA GLY A 111 23.80 -4.03 -4.57
C GLY A 111 23.92 -5.29 -3.70
N THR A 112 24.20 -5.09 -2.41
CA THR A 112 24.61 -6.13 -1.46
C THR A 112 23.55 -6.37 -0.38
N TRP A 113 23.16 -7.62 -0.17
CA TRP A 113 22.34 -8.05 0.98
C TRP A 113 23.17 -8.08 2.26
N THR A 114 22.58 -7.77 3.41
CA THR A 114 23.33 -7.51 4.65
C THR A 114 23.43 -8.70 5.60
N GLY A 115 22.69 -9.79 5.35
CA GLY A 115 22.54 -10.89 6.31
C GLY A 115 21.49 -10.65 7.39
N LYS A 116 20.77 -9.50 7.37
CA LYS A 116 19.69 -9.21 8.33
C LYS A 116 18.61 -10.29 8.26
N SER A 117 18.17 -10.79 9.42
CA SER A 117 17.27 -11.94 9.58
C SER A 117 17.70 -13.18 8.76
N GLY A 118 19.00 -13.37 8.54
CA GLY A 118 19.55 -14.49 7.78
C GLY A 118 19.54 -14.30 6.26
N ILE A 119 19.11 -13.15 5.74
CA ILE A 119 18.96 -12.92 4.29
C ILE A 119 20.23 -12.35 3.65
N ASN A 120 20.88 -13.17 2.84
CA ASN A 120 22.10 -12.88 2.08
C ASN A 120 21.85 -12.82 0.57
N SER A 121 20.65 -13.16 0.11
CA SER A 121 20.30 -13.11 -1.32
C SER A 121 18.83 -12.75 -1.60
N LYS A 122 18.57 -12.30 -2.83
CA LYS A 122 17.20 -12.09 -3.35
C LYS A 122 16.38 -13.38 -3.33
N ALA A 123 17.03 -14.52 -3.58
CA ALA A 123 16.38 -15.82 -3.57
C ALA A 123 15.96 -16.21 -2.14
N GLU A 124 16.81 -15.98 -1.14
CA GLU A 124 16.44 -16.19 0.27
C GLU A 124 15.28 -15.27 0.68
N PHE A 125 15.31 -13.98 0.34
CA PHE A 125 14.23 -13.03 0.67
C PHE A 125 12.87 -13.47 0.09
N LEU A 126 12.83 -13.89 -1.18
CA LEU A 126 11.61 -14.37 -1.83
C LEU A 126 11.11 -15.70 -1.26
N ASN A 127 11.99 -16.53 -0.69
CA ASN A 127 11.65 -17.82 -0.09
C ASN A 127 11.53 -17.78 1.44
N SER A 128 11.46 -16.59 2.06
CA SER A 128 11.30 -16.41 3.51
C SER A 128 10.04 -15.60 3.84
N PRO A 129 8.84 -16.23 3.82
CA PRO A 129 7.58 -15.57 4.14
C PRO A 129 7.62 -14.80 5.47
N GLU A 130 8.18 -15.42 6.51
CA GLU A 130 8.29 -14.85 7.86
C GLU A 130 9.11 -13.56 7.88
N VAL A 131 10.15 -13.47 7.05
CA VAL A 131 10.99 -12.27 6.93
C VAL A 131 10.29 -11.18 6.12
N GLN A 132 9.41 -11.53 5.17
CA GLN A 132 8.55 -10.54 4.50
C GLN A 132 7.48 -9.99 5.46
N GLU A 133 6.89 -10.85 6.30
CA GLU A 133 5.95 -10.44 7.37
C GLU A 133 6.63 -9.59 8.45
N GLN A 134 7.90 -9.86 8.78
CA GLN A 134 8.72 -8.98 9.63
C GLN A 134 8.97 -7.63 8.94
N ALA A 135 9.48 -7.65 7.71
CA ALA A 135 9.92 -6.44 7.01
C ALA A 135 8.76 -5.46 6.73
N ILE A 136 7.53 -5.93 6.50
CA ILE A 136 6.37 -5.03 6.32
C ILE A 136 5.97 -4.34 7.63
N ARG A 137 6.08 -5.03 8.78
CA ARG A 137 5.85 -4.42 10.11
C ARG A 137 6.88 -3.36 10.42
N GLU A 138 8.16 -3.66 10.18
CA GLU A 138 9.25 -2.69 10.31
C GLU A 138 9.02 -1.47 9.38
N ALA A 139 8.58 -1.69 8.14
CA ALA A 139 8.22 -0.61 7.20
C ALA A 139 7.11 0.28 7.77
N PHE A 140 6.05 -0.31 8.30
CA PHE A 140 4.93 0.42 8.90
C PHE A 140 5.35 1.20 10.16
N GLY A 141 6.21 0.63 11.00
CA GLY A 141 6.79 1.33 12.15
C GLY A 141 7.59 2.56 11.73
N VAL A 142 8.42 2.41 10.69
CA VAL A 142 9.19 3.53 10.09
C VAL A 142 8.27 4.59 9.46
N TYR A 143 7.21 4.18 8.74
CA TYR A 143 6.23 5.11 8.18
C TYR A 143 5.49 5.89 9.28
N TRP A 144 5.09 5.22 10.36
CA TRP A 144 4.42 5.84 11.50
C TRP A 144 5.30 6.88 12.18
N GLN A 145 6.58 6.57 12.40
CA GLN A 145 7.58 7.51 12.94
C GLN A 145 7.76 8.74 12.03
N ASP A 146 7.93 8.53 10.72
CA ASP A 146 8.08 9.61 9.75
C ASP A 146 6.86 10.53 9.69
N ILE A 147 5.65 9.97 9.67
CA ILE A 147 4.40 10.74 9.61
C ILE A 147 4.29 11.63 10.86
N ASN A 148 4.58 11.09 12.04
CA ASN A 148 4.60 11.85 13.28
C ASN A 148 5.64 12.99 13.24
N TYR A 149 6.86 12.71 12.80
CA TYR A 149 7.92 13.70 12.65
C TYR A 149 7.55 14.81 11.65
N LEU A 150 7.05 14.45 10.47
CA LEU A 150 6.68 15.38 9.40
C LEU A 150 5.43 16.21 9.76
N MET A 151 4.46 15.64 10.49
CA MET A 151 3.34 16.38 11.08
C MET A 151 3.83 17.40 12.11
N ASN A 152 4.72 17.00 13.03
CA ASN A 152 5.28 17.89 14.04
C ASN A 152 6.04 19.06 13.39
N LYS A 153 6.81 18.81 12.32
CA LYS A 153 7.46 19.86 11.53
C LYS A 153 6.50 20.85 10.86
N ARG A 154 5.21 20.52 10.71
CA ARG A 154 4.14 21.42 10.24
C ARG A 154 3.29 22.02 11.38
N GLY A 155 3.70 21.86 12.63
CA GLY A 155 2.94 22.31 13.80
C GLY A 155 1.62 21.55 13.99
N LYS A 156 1.58 20.28 13.59
CA LYS A 156 0.41 19.39 13.66
C LYS A 156 0.75 18.10 14.42
N SER A 157 -0.29 17.38 14.82
CA SER A 157 -0.21 16.01 15.34
C SER A 157 -1.11 15.10 14.52
N ILE A 158 -0.64 13.90 14.17
CA ILE A 158 -1.43 12.92 13.42
C ILE A 158 -2.67 12.48 14.19
N GLU A 159 -2.60 12.41 15.53
CA GLU A 159 -3.71 12.11 16.43
C GLU A 159 -4.89 13.05 16.22
N SER A 160 -4.63 14.33 15.92
CA SER A 160 -5.71 15.30 15.65
C SER A 160 -6.51 15.00 14.39
N TYR A 161 -5.98 14.18 13.48
CA TYR A 161 -6.66 13.74 12.25
C TYR A 161 -7.34 12.37 12.39
N LEU A 162 -6.93 11.52 13.34
CA LEU A 162 -7.53 10.19 13.51
C LEU A 162 -9.03 10.30 13.84
N SER A 163 -9.80 9.37 13.27
CA SER A 163 -11.26 9.35 13.27
C SER A 163 -11.99 10.54 12.64
N GLN A 164 -11.30 11.58 12.15
CA GLN A 164 -11.96 12.64 11.37
C GLN A 164 -12.56 12.07 10.08
N VAL A 165 -13.68 12.64 9.64
CA VAL A 165 -14.23 12.42 8.31
C VAL A 165 -13.88 13.63 7.44
N LYS A 166 -13.19 13.40 6.32
CA LYS A 166 -12.75 14.46 5.39
C LYS A 166 -13.23 14.18 3.98
N THR A 167 -13.63 15.23 3.27
CA THR A 167 -13.92 15.16 1.83
C THR A 167 -12.75 15.75 1.04
N PHE A 168 -12.19 14.95 0.13
CA PHE A 168 -11.14 15.35 -0.81
C PHE A 168 -11.74 15.52 -2.21
N ASN A 169 -11.14 16.40 -3.03
CA ASN A 169 -11.47 16.53 -4.45
C ASN A 169 -10.32 15.94 -5.28
N GLU A 170 -10.64 15.02 -6.18
CA GLU A 170 -9.71 14.42 -7.14
C GLU A 170 -10.34 14.52 -8.54
N SER A 171 -9.73 15.30 -9.43
CA SER A 171 -10.21 15.48 -10.82
C SER A 171 -11.71 15.76 -10.94
N GLY A 172 -12.22 16.65 -10.08
CA GLY A 172 -13.65 17.02 -10.00
C GLY A 172 -14.56 16.05 -9.24
N LYS A 173 -14.08 14.86 -8.87
CA LYS A 173 -14.82 13.88 -8.05
C LYS A 173 -14.55 14.12 -6.56
N ARG A 174 -15.61 14.10 -5.74
CA ARG A 174 -15.51 14.17 -4.28
C ARG A 174 -15.43 12.76 -3.70
N ARG A 175 -14.43 12.48 -2.86
CA ARG A 175 -14.36 11.26 -2.04
C ARG A 175 -14.39 11.65 -0.57
N THR A 176 -15.27 11.02 0.22
CA THR A 176 -15.38 11.25 1.67
C THR A 176 -14.85 10.05 2.43
N ILE A 177 -13.84 10.27 3.27
CA ILE A 177 -13.01 9.23 3.89
C ILE A 177 -12.95 9.47 5.40
N LYS A 178 -13.12 8.41 6.19
CA LYS A 178 -12.75 8.42 7.61
C LYS A 178 -11.26 8.13 7.73
N ILE A 179 -10.51 9.04 8.34
CA ILE A 179 -9.07 8.89 8.57
C ILE A 179 -8.84 7.87 9.70
N THR A 180 -8.12 6.79 9.42
CA THR A 180 -7.78 5.73 10.38
C THR A 180 -6.32 5.31 10.23
N LEU A 181 -5.74 4.68 11.25
CA LEU A 181 -4.33 4.27 11.23
C LEU A 181 -4.04 3.26 10.10
N SER A 182 -4.93 2.29 9.89
CA SER A 182 -4.85 1.30 8.82
C SER A 182 -4.86 1.94 7.43
N GLY A 183 -5.80 2.87 7.17
CA GLY A 183 -5.83 3.65 5.92
C GLY A 183 -4.60 4.55 5.73
N ILE A 184 -4.12 5.18 6.80
CA ILE A 184 -2.88 5.99 6.79
C ILE A 184 -1.67 5.15 6.37
N ILE A 185 -1.47 4.00 7.00
CA ILE A 185 -0.27 3.19 6.84
C ILE A 185 -0.27 2.44 5.50
N ALA A 186 -1.41 1.96 5.04
CA ALA A 186 -1.54 1.42 3.68
C ALA A 186 -1.24 2.49 2.61
N ALA A 187 -1.82 3.69 2.76
CA ALA A 187 -1.53 4.78 1.82
C ALA A 187 -0.07 5.26 1.89
N ALA A 188 0.57 5.16 3.07
CA ALA A 188 2.01 5.45 3.23
C ALA A 188 2.89 4.42 2.52
N HIS A 189 2.45 3.16 2.47
CA HIS A 189 3.11 2.10 1.69
C HIS A 189 3.03 2.37 0.19
N LEU A 190 1.88 2.82 -0.33
CA LEU A 190 1.72 3.21 -1.75
C LEU A 190 2.57 4.43 -2.15
N LYS A 191 2.57 5.50 -1.34
CA LYS A 191 3.03 6.85 -1.75
C LYS A 191 4.11 7.49 -0.90
N GLY A 192 4.47 6.90 0.23
CA GLY A 192 5.43 7.46 1.18
C GLY A 192 4.81 8.37 2.25
N PRO A 193 5.45 8.48 3.44
CA PRO A 193 5.01 9.35 4.54
C PRO A 193 4.77 10.83 4.19
N ASP A 194 5.57 11.42 3.31
CA ASP A 194 5.45 12.84 2.94
C ASP A 194 4.13 13.13 2.22
N LYS A 195 3.67 12.20 1.38
CA LYS A 195 2.39 12.32 0.65
C LYS A 195 1.18 12.21 1.56
N ILE A 196 1.29 11.45 2.65
CA ILE A 196 0.26 11.42 3.70
C ILE A 196 0.15 12.77 4.38
N VAL A 197 1.28 13.39 4.73
CA VAL A 197 1.27 14.71 5.36
C VAL A 197 0.80 15.80 4.39
N ASP A 198 1.18 15.76 3.12
CA ASP A 198 0.65 16.64 2.07
C ASP A 198 -0.87 16.50 1.88
N LEU A 199 -1.39 15.26 1.88
CA LEU A 199 -2.82 14.99 1.77
C LEU A 199 -3.59 15.51 3.00
N LEU A 200 -3.17 15.13 4.20
CA LEU A 200 -3.92 15.41 5.43
C LEU A 200 -3.87 16.90 5.82
N VAL A 201 -2.74 17.57 5.60
CA VAL A 201 -2.56 19.00 5.93
C VAL A 201 -3.09 19.90 4.83
N SER A 202 -2.79 19.61 3.56
CA SER A 202 -3.02 20.53 2.43
C SER A 202 -4.08 20.05 1.44
N GLY A 203 -4.68 18.86 1.64
CA GLY A 203 -5.66 18.28 0.72
C GLY A 203 -5.06 17.80 -0.62
N LYS A 204 -3.73 17.76 -0.75
CA LYS A 204 -3.04 17.43 -2.00
C LYS A 204 -3.09 15.93 -2.26
N VAL A 205 -3.99 15.53 -3.15
CA VAL A 205 -4.07 14.15 -3.67
C VAL A 205 -2.85 13.84 -4.54
N SER A 206 -2.34 12.61 -4.44
CA SER A 206 -1.25 12.11 -5.28
C SER A 206 -1.60 10.72 -5.79
N GLN A 207 -1.04 10.37 -6.95
CA GLN A 207 -1.21 9.08 -7.60
C GLN A 207 0.15 8.38 -7.76
N ASP A 208 0.13 7.07 -7.96
CA ASP A 208 1.28 6.29 -8.40
C ASP A 208 1.44 6.37 -9.96
N PRO A 209 2.57 5.96 -10.57
CA PRO A 209 2.74 5.95 -12.02
C PRO A 209 1.76 5.09 -12.81
N PHE A 210 0.96 4.24 -12.16
CA PHE A 210 -0.13 3.51 -12.80
C PHE A 210 -1.48 4.22 -12.66
N GLY A 211 -1.53 5.36 -11.94
CA GLY A 211 -2.72 6.16 -11.71
C GLY A 211 -3.48 5.81 -10.43
N THR A 212 -2.98 4.85 -9.64
CA THR A 212 -3.62 4.44 -8.37
C THR A 212 -3.62 5.60 -7.38
N SER A 213 -4.79 5.98 -6.89
CA SER A 213 -4.93 7.12 -5.99
C SER A 213 -4.52 6.79 -4.56
N ILE A 214 -3.82 7.72 -3.90
CA ILE A 214 -3.61 7.66 -2.44
C ILE A 214 -4.93 7.56 -1.67
N LEU A 215 -6.02 8.12 -2.21
CA LEU A 215 -7.36 8.06 -1.61
C LEU A 215 -7.96 6.65 -1.63
N GLU A 216 -7.58 5.81 -2.60
CA GLU A 216 -8.11 4.44 -2.71
C GLU A 216 -7.58 3.57 -1.59
N TYR A 217 -6.31 3.70 -1.22
CA TYR A 217 -5.74 2.95 -0.09
C TYR A 217 -6.34 3.41 1.25
N PHE A 218 -6.61 4.70 1.40
CA PHE A 218 -7.35 5.22 2.56
C PHE A 218 -8.78 4.65 2.66
N GLU A 219 -9.49 4.45 1.55
CA GLU A 219 -10.85 3.91 1.53
C GLU A 219 -10.84 2.37 1.72
N GLU A 220 -10.00 1.66 0.97
CA GLU A 220 -9.89 0.20 0.92
C GLU A 220 -9.41 -0.38 2.26
N PHE A 221 -8.38 0.21 2.86
CA PHE A 221 -7.80 -0.23 4.13
C PHE A 221 -8.33 0.53 5.35
N GLY A 222 -9.23 1.50 5.17
CA GLY A 222 -9.69 2.37 6.25
C GLY A 222 -10.50 1.69 7.37
N SER A 223 -10.94 0.44 7.17
CA SER A 223 -11.84 -0.28 8.09
C SER A 223 -11.17 -1.30 9.02
N TYR A 224 -9.87 -1.56 8.87
CA TYR A 224 -9.15 -2.54 9.67
C TYR A 224 -8.76 -1.99 11.05
N GLN A 225 -8.86 -2.83 12.09
CA GLN A 225 -8.38 -2.56 13.43
C GLN A 225 -6.86 -2.71 13.44
N THR A 226 -6.17 -1.61 13.72
CA THR A 226 -4.70 -1.53 13.71
C THR A 226 -4.27 -0.51 14.75
N THR A 227 -3.18 -0.82 15.45
CA THR A 227 -2.56 -0.02 16.50
C THR A 227 -1.06 0.13 16.21
N PRO A 228 -0.35 1.10 16.81
CA PRO A 228 1.10 1.20 16.65
C PRO A 228 1.87 -0.04 17.17
N ASN A 229 1.27 -0.82 18.08
CA ASN A 229 1.87 -2.05 18.62
C ASN A 229 1.89 -3.20 17.59
N ASP A 230 1.07 -3.14 16.53
CA ASP A 230 1.05 -4.14 15.47
C ASP A 230 2.31 -4.08 14.56
N PHE A 231 3.08 -2.99 14.66
CA PHE A 231 4.29 -2.74 13.87
C PHE A 231 5.60 -3.13 14.59
N LEU A 232 5.49 -3.68 15.81
CA LEU A 232 6.61 -4.11 16.66
C LEU A 232 7.00 -5.58 16.41
#